data_AF-A0A919RIC7-F1
#
_entry.id   AF-A0A919RIC7-F1
#
_cell.length_a   1.000
_cell.length_b   1.000
_cell.length_c   1.000
_cell.angle_alpha   90.00
_cell.angle_beta   90.00
_cell.angle_gamma   90.00
#
_symmetry.space_group_name_H-M   'P 1'
#
loop_
_entity.id
_entity.type
_entity.pdbx_description
1 polymer ?
#
loop_
_entity_poly.entity_id
_entity_poly.type
_entity_poly.pdbx_seq_one_letter_code
_entity_poly.pdbx_strand_id
1 'polypeptide(L)'
;MHEGPRPVTRGRFVELVPYERLVFTFGWEATPGAPGMAPEASRVEVTLTPDSDGTKLTPRHSDLPAVLEEETGDGWAHLLHRLGETAERQELR
;
A
#
# COMPACT_ATOMS: atom_id res chain seq x y z
N MET A 1 16.74 11.37 -20.84
CA MET A 1 15.71 10.31 -20.97
C MET A 1 15.64 9.61 -19.64
N HIS A 2 14.51 9.63 -18.95
CA HIS A 2 14.36 8.90 -17.69
C HIS A 2 13.91 7.46 -18.02
N GLU A 3 14.75 6.71 -18.75
CA GLU A 3 14.56 5.27 -18.95
C GLU A 3 15.16 4.53 -17.75
N GLY A 4 14.62 4.84 -16.56
CA GLY A 4 14.77 3.98 -15.41
C GLY A 4 13.87 2.75 -15.57
N PRO A 5 14.18 1.65 -14.87
CA PRO A 5 13.28 0.50 -14.83
C PRO A 5 11.89 0.94 -14.39
N ARG A 6 10.85 0.41 -15.07
CA ARG A 6 9.45 0.58 -14.68
C ARG A 6 8.97 -0.73 -14.07
N PRO A 7 9.30 -0.98 -12.79
CA PRO A 7 8.93 -2.23 -12.17
C PRO A 7 7.40 -2.33 -12.10
N VAL A 8 6.86 -3.50 -12.39
CA VAL A 8 5.42 -3.76 -12.37
C VAL A 8 5.09 -4.47 -11.07
N THR A 9 4.17 -3.91 -10.27
CA THR A 9 3.64 -4.61 -9.12
C THR A 9 2.58 -5.61 -9.59
N ARG A 10 2.59 -6.82 -9.03
CA ARG A 10 1.59 -7.85 -9.32
C ARG A 10 1.13 -8.51 -8.02
N GLY A 11 -0.19 -8.64 -7.89
CA GLY A 11 -0.85 -9.11 -6.69
C GLY A 11 -2.29 -9.53 -6.95
N ARG A 12 -2.99 -9.94 -5.90
CA ARG A 12 -4.40 -10.34 -5.94
C ARG A 12 -5.14 -9.84 -4.71
N PHE A 13 -6.37 -9.38 -4.89
CA PHE A 13 -7.30 -9.17 -3.77
C PHE A 13 -7.64 -10.51 -3.11
N VAL A 14 -7.34 -10.63 -1.83
CA VAL A 14 -7.61 -11.80 -1.00
C VAL A 14 -8.94 -11.65 -0.27
N GLU A 15 -9.25 -10.43 0.18
CA GLU A 15 -10.46 -10.12 0.94
C GLU A 15 -10.93 -8.70 0.62
N LEU A 16 -12.25 -8.55 0.43
CA LEU A 16 -12.91 -7.28 0.18
C LEU A 16 -14.19 -7.24 1.02
N VAL A 17 -14.13 -6.54 2.15
CA VAL A 17 -15.29 -6.26 2.99
C VAL A 17 -15.65 -4.79 2.80
N PRO A 18 -16.83 -4.48 2.22
CA PRO A 18 -17.23 -3.10 1.97
C PRO A 18 -17.07 -2.22 3.22
N TYR A 19 -16.40 -1.08 3.05
CA TYR A 19 -16.19 -0.05 4.07
C TYR A 19 -15.40 -0.45 5.34
N GLU A 20 -14.98 -1.71 5.46
CA GLU A 20 -14.34 -2.21 6.69
C GLU A 20 -12.92 -2.72 6.45
N ARG A 21 -12.71 -3.49 5.37
CA ARG A 21 -11.45 -4.21 5.20
C ARG A 21 -11.09 -4.51 3.76
N LEU A 22 -9.82 -4.31 3.44
CA LEU A 22 -9.21 -4.65 2.17
C LEU A 22 -7.93 -5.44 2.43
N VAL A 23 -7.79 -6.59 1.78
CA VAL A 23 -6.55 -7.38 1.84
C VAL A 23 -6.11 -7.78 0.45
N PHE A 24 -4.85 -7.55 0.14
CA PHE A 24 -4.26 -7.95 -1.14
C PHE A 24 -2.82 -8.41 -0.96
N THR A 25 -2.38 -9.28 -1.87
CA THR A 25 -0.97 -9.67 -1.96
C THR A 25 -0.19 -8.66 -2.79
N PHE A 26 1.12 -8.55 -2.55
CA PHE A 26 1.98 -7.58 -3.21
C PHE A 26 3.34 -8.20 -3.55
N GLY A 27 4.01 -7.61 -4.52
CA GLY A 27 5.31 -8.04 -5.03
C GLY A 27 5.54 -7.50 -6.43
N TRP A 28 6.69 -7.80 -7.01
CA TRP A 28 7.14 -7.25 -8.29
C TRP A 28 7.32 -8.33 -9.34
N GLU A 29 6.95 -8.05 -10.58
CA GLU A 29 7.35 -8.88 -11.71
C GLU A 29 8.88 -8.88 -11.87
N ALA A 30 9.43 -10.01 -12.35
CA ALA A 30 10.86 -10.16 -12.56
C ALA A 30 11.34 -9.29 -13.73
N THR A 31 11.64 -8.03 -13.45
CA THR A 31 12.19 -7.06 -14.40
C THR A 31 13.54 -6.53 -13.90
N PRO A 32 14.49 -6.15 -14.78
CA PRO A 32 15.74 -5.53 -14.34
C PRO A 32 15.47 -4.34 -13.40
N GLY A 33 16.12 -4.34 -12.23
CA GLY A 33 15.95 -3.29 -11.22
C GLY A 33 14.70 -3.39 -10.34
N ALA A 34 13.86 -4.43 -10.49
CA ALA A 34 12.80 -4.71 -9.52
C ALA A 34 13.39 -5.18 -8.18
N PRO A 35 12.78 -4.82 -7.04
CA PRO A 35 13.14 -5.38 -5.74
C PRO A 35 13.01 -6.90 -5.71
N GLY A 36 13.82 -7.54 -4.87
CA GLY A 36 13.85 -9.00 -4.67
C GLY A 36 12.64 -9.53 -3.88
N MET A 37 11.43 -9.31 -4.41
CA MET A 37 10.17 -9.75 -3.83
C MET A 37 9.24 -10.17 -4.96
N ALA A 38 9.09 -11.49 -5.13
CA ALA A 38 8.26 -12.06 -6.18
C ALA A 38 6.79 -11.62 -6.05
N PRO A 39 5.99 -11.68 -7.12
CA PRO A 39 4.56 -11.39 -7.03
C PRO A 39 3.89 -12.23 -5.95
N GLU A 40 2.99 -11.61 -5.22
CA GLU A 40 2.22 -12.23 -4.15
C GLU A 40 3.05 -12.70 -2.92
N ALA A 41 4.33 -12.33 -2.82
CA ALA A 41 5.21 -12.74 -1.72
C ALA A 41 4.95 -11.99 -0.40
N SER A 42 4.35 -10.80 -0.46
CA SER A 42 3.96 -10.03 0.72
C SER A 42 2.45 -9.78 0.77
N ARG A 43 1.97 -9.28 1.91
CA ARG A 43 0.54 -9.02 2.13
C ARG A 43 0.31 -7.64 2.71
N VAL A 44 -0.66 -6.92 2.14
CA VAL A 44 -1.14 -5.65 2.67
C VAL A 44 -2.55 -5.83 3.18
N GLU A 45 -2.76 -5.48 4.44
CA GLU A 45 -4.04 -5.43 5.10
C GLU A 45 -4.37 -3.98 5.45
N VAL A 46 -5.53 -3.51 5.01
CA VAL A 46 -6.06 -2.19 5.33
C VAL A 46 -7.36 -2.39 6.10
N THR A 47 -7.40 -1.86 7.32
CA THR A 47 -8.61 -1.83 8.15
C THR A 47 -9.12 -0.41 8.23
N LEU A 48 -10.43 -0.24 8.07
CA LEU A 48 -11.15 1.02 8.16
C LEU A 48 -12.10 0.92 9.36
N THR A 49 -11.94 1.82 10.32
CA THR A 49 -12.84 1.90 11.48
C THR A 49 -13.44 3.30 11.54
N PRO A 50 -14.76 3.45 11.69
CA PRO A 50 -15.37 4.75 11.97
C PRO A 50 -14.72 5.39 13.20
N ASP A 51 -14.39 6.67 13.12
CA ASP A 51 -13.78 7.41 14.22
C ASP A 51 -14.34 8.84 14.26
N SER A 52 -15.36 9.04 15.11
CA SER A 52 -16.13 10.28 15.19
C SER A 52 -16.66 10.69 13.80
N ASP A 53 -16.30 11.88 13.31
CA ASP A 53 -16.71 12.38 11.99
C ASP A 53 -15.79 11.89 10.85
N GLY A 54 -14.82 11.02 11.16
CA GLY A 54 -13.82 10.52 10.22
C GLY A 54 -13.70 9.00 10.18
N THR A 55 -12.61 8.54 9.57
CA THR A 55 -12.26 7.11 9.46
C THR A 55 -10.82 6.90 9.86
N LYS A 56 -10.59 6.02 10.83
CA LYS A 56 -9.26 5.53 11.16
C LYS A 56 -8.87 4.43 10.17
N LEU A 57 -7.87 4.72 9.33
CA LEU A 57 -7.26 3.76 8.42
C LEU A 57 -5.98 3.20 9.05
N THR A 58 -5.90 1.87 9.20
CA THR A 58 -4.70 1.18 9.70
C THR A 58 -4.18 0.22 8.63
N PRO A 59 -3.02 0.52 7.99
CA PRO A 59 -2.36 -0.41 7.09
C PRO A 59 -1.37 -1.30 7.86
N ARG A 60 -1.26 -2.56 7.45
CA ARG A 60 -0.21 -3.49 7.85
C ARG A 60 0.36 -4.16 6.61
N HIS A 61 1.66 -4.03 6.39
CA HIS A 61 2.37 -4.73 5.32
C HIS A 61 3.24 -5.83 5.96
N SER A 62 2.87 -7.10 5.78
CA SER A 62 3.58 -8.24 6.34
C SER A 62 4.39 -8.98 5.28
N ASP A 63 5.28 -9.85 5.76
CA ASP A 63 6.10 -10.76 4.94
C ASP A 63 7.05 -10.01 3.99
N LEU A 64 7.44 -8.80 4.41
CA LEU A 64 8.49 -8.00 3.78
C LEU A 64 9.87 -8.60 4.10
N PRO A 65 10.77 -8.69 3.12
CA PRO A 65 12.19 -8.84 3.38
C PRO A 65 12.68 -7.67 4.25
N ALA A 66 13.49 -7.95 5.27
CA ALA A 66 13.98 -6.94 6.23
C ALA A 66 14.64 -5.72 5.56
N VAL A 67 15.35 -5.94 4.44
CA VAL A 67 15.99 -4.91 3.61
C VAL A 67 15.00 -3.87 3.06
N LEU A 68 13.72 -4.22 2.92
CA LEU A 68 12.68 -3.34 2.38
C LEU A 68 11.80 -2.71 3.46
N GLU A 69 11.98 -3.05 4.74
CA GLU A 69 11.08 -2.57 5.81
C GLU A 69 11.08 -1.05 5.96
N GLU A 70 12.26 -0.42 6.01
CA GLU A 70 12.40 1.03 6.19
C GLU A 70 11.82 1.81 5.00
N GLU A 71 12.26 1.48 3.78
CA GLU A 71 11.77 2.11 2.55
C GLU A 71 10.25 1.93 2.40
N THR A 72 9.72 0.75 2.74
CA THR A 72 8.28 0.49 2.71
C THR A 72 7.54 1.35 3.74
N GLY A 73 8.10 1.51 4.93
CA GLY A 73 7.57 2.39 5.98
C GLY A 73 7.47 3.85 5.52
N ASP A 74 8.55 4.37 4.95
CA ASP A 74 8.61 5.74 4.41
C ASP A 74 7.60 5.95 3.27
N GLY A 75 7.51 4.97 2.36
CA GLY A 75 6.53 5.00 1.27
C GLY A 75 5.08 5.04 1.77
N TRP A 76 4.75 4.24 2.80
CA TRP A 76 3.43 4.29 3.44
C TRP A 76 3.17 5.62 4.13
N ALA A 77 4.12 6.15 4.90
CA ALA A 77 3.97 7.43 5.58
C ALA A 77 3.69 8.57 4.57
N HIS A 78 4.43 8.60 3.46
CA HIS A 78 4.21 9.57 2.39
C HIS A 78 2.81 9.46 1.75
N LEU A 79 2.38 8.24 1.41
CA LEU A 79 1.08 8.02 0.77
C LEU A 79 -0.09 8.33 1.70
N LEU A 80 0.01 7.95 2.98
CA LEU A 80 -1.04 8.22 3.98
C LEU A 80 -1.17 9.72 4.27
N HIS A 81 -0.06 10.45 4.32
CA HIS A 81 -0.09 11.90 4.45
C HIS A 81 -0.88 12.56 3.29
N ARG A 82 -0.54 12.20 2.04
CA ARG A 82 -1.24 12.71 0.85
C ARG A 82 -2.71 12.29 0.78
N LEU A 83 -3.04 11.10 1.28
CA LEU A 83 -4.42 10.64 1.39
C LEU A 83 -5.20 11.53 2.35
N GLY A 84 -4.64 11.86 3.51
CA GLY A 84 -5.23 12.79 4.48
C GLY A 84 -5.52 14.16 3.86
N GLU A 85 -4.53 14.79 3.24
CA GLU A 85 -4.72 16.09 2.55
C GLU A 85 -5.81 16.03 1.47
N THR A 86 -5.95 14.87 0.81
CA THR A 86 -6.97 14.70 -0.24
C THR A 86 -8.35 14.52 0.36
N ALA A 87 -8.49 13.76 1.45
CA ALA A 87 -9.75 13.56 2.16
C ALA A 87 -10.30 14.91 2.67
N GLU A 88 -9.46 15.70 3.35
CA GLU A 88 -9.82 17.04 3.84
C GLU A 88 -10.30 17.96 2.70
N ARG A 89 -9.62 17.95 1.54
CA ARG A 89 -10.04 18.74 0.37
C ARG A 89 -11.38 18.30 -0.22
N GLN A 90 -11.74 17.02 -0.11
CA GLN A 90 -13.01 16.50 -0.64
C GLN A 90 -14.17 16.84 0.29
N GLU A 91 -13.94 16.94 1.60
CA GLU A 91 -14.96 17.37 2.57
C GLU A 91 -15.37 18.84 2.41
N LEU A 92 -14.49 19.66 1.82
CA LEU A 92 -14.74 21.09 1.56
C LEU A 92 -15.48 21.35 0.24
N ARG A 93 -15.80 20.32 -0.56
CA ARG A 93 -16.51 20.43 -1.85
C ARG A 93 -17.98 20.09 -1.70
#